data_AF-A0A936L9T1-F1
#
_entry.id   AF-A0A936L9T1-F1
#
_cell.length_a   1.000
_cell.length_b   1.000
_cell.length_c   1.000
_cell.angle_alpha   90.00
_cell.angle_beta   90.00
_cell.angle_gamma   90.00
#
_symmetry.space_group_name_H-M   'P 1'
#
loop_
_entity.id
_entity.type
_entity.pdbx_description
1 polymer ?
#
loop_
_entity_poly.entity_id
_entity_poly.type
_entity_poly.pdbx_seq_one_letter_code
_entity_poly.pdbx_strand_id
1 'polypeptide(L)'
;MMLLFGSHFETDPQYPWAAEMLKNRDVEQMERAESLYEKIVDYREKVIGPDDIYALKALRNVSMLAQQPLLIPSEEFVAYMRQEIARVYPQKAAYVGQEGIDALIRKGMDGARRQRFSTTRAATLIVVLMLAFGHGCGADPLYPWINRTLKDELIDNPEVRAKRLEKKALTWLEHVLTYFEKETPK
;
A
#
# COMPACT_ATOMS: atom_id res chain seq x y z
N MET A 1 9.94 -6.70 10.36
CA MET A 1 9.30 -5.37 10.24
C MET A 1 9.30 -4.87 8.80
N MET A 2 10.43 -4.45 8.24
CA MET A 2 10.49 -3.86 6.89
C MET A 2 9.99 -4.79 5.77
N LEU A 3 10.22 -6.10 5.86
CA LEU A 3 9.68 -7.09 4.91
C LEU A 3 8.15 -7.16 4.91
N LEU A 4 7.49 -6.82 6.02
CA LEU A 4 6.04 -6.98 6.19
C LEU A 4 5.28 -5.66 6.02
N PHE A 5 5.88 -4.55 6.44
CA PHE A 5 5.22 -3.24 6.54
C PHE A 5 5.85 -2.17 5.64
N GLY A 6 6.92 -2.54 4.91
CA GLY A 6 7.73 -1.60 4.17
C GLY A 6 8.66 -0.77 5.05
N SER A 7 9.47 0.04 4.40
CA SER A 7 10.30 1.07 5.01
C SER A 7 9.44 2.21 5.57
N HIS A 8 9.93 2.86 6.62
CA HIS A 8 9.26 3.96 7.31
C HIS A 8 7.92 3.57 7.98
N PHE A 9 7.72 2.29 8.32
CA PHE A 9 6.46 1.82 8.93
C PHE A 9 6.10 2.59 10.22
N GLU A 10 7.09 3.17 10.92
CA GLU A 10 6.92 3.99 12.12
C GLU A 10 6.24 5.35 11.88
N THR A 11 6.10 5.79 10.62
CA THR A 11 5.31 6.98 10.25
C THR A 11 4.18 6.67 9.28
N ASP A 12 3.89 5.38 9.08
CA ASP A 12 2.85 4.93 8.17
C ASP A 12 1.47 5.06 8.83
N PRO A 13 0.51 5.78 8.22
CA PRO A 13 -0.85 5.88 8.76
C PRO A 13 -1.59 4.54 8.81
N GLN A 14 -1.08 3.49 8.16
CA GLN A 14 -1.60 2.12 8.26
C GLN A 14 -1.23 1.43 9.57
N TYR A 15 -0.19 1.92 10.27
CA TYR A 15 0.37 1.27 11.46
C TYR A 15 0.55 2.29 12.61
N PRO A 16 -0.51 3.01 13.04
CA PRO A 16 -0.37 4.03 14.09
C PRO A 16 0.20 3.47 15.40
N TRP A 17 -0.15 2.22 15.73
CA TRP A 17 0.40 1.49 16.87
C TRP A 17 1.92 1.36 16.83
N ALA A 18 2.54 1.27 15.65
CA ALA A 18 4.00 1.16 15.54
C ALA A 18 4.67 2.45 15.98
N ALA A 19 4.12 3.59 15.56
CA ALA A 19 4.61 4.91 15.95
C ALA A 19 4.50 5.12 17.47
N GLU A 20 3.34 4.79 18.05
CA GLU A 20 3.05 4.92 19.47
C GLU A 20 4.02 4.08 20.32
N MET A 21 4.15 2.80 19.99
CA MET A 21 5.01 1.87 20.71
C MET A 21 6.50 2.23 20.59
N LEU A 22 6.96 2.63 19.40
CA LEU A 22 8.36 3.00 19.19
C LEU A 22 8.73 4.34 19.84
N LYS A 23 7.79 5.25 20.01
CA LYS A 23 8.01 6.56 20.65
C LYS A 23 7.90 6.53 22.16
N ASN A 24 7.17 5.57 22.73
CA ASN A 24 7.04 5.46 24.18
C ASN A 24 8.41 5.14 24.81
N ARG A 25 9.06 6.13 25.41
CA ARG A 25 10.38 5.99 26.04
C ARG A 25 10.30 5.58 27.50
N ASP A 26 9.10 5.58 28.09
CA ASP A 26 8.87 5.24 29.49
C ASP A 26 8.83 3.72 29.73
N VAL A 27 8.77 2.93 28.65
CA VAL A 27 8.78 1.47 28.67
C VAL A 27 10.15 0.94 28.23
N GLU A 28 10.60 -0.10 28.93
CA GLU A 28 11.86 -0.78 28.64
C GLU A 28 11.91 -1.35 27.22
N GLN A 29 13.11 -1.41 26.65
CA GLN A 29 13.26 -1.77 25.24
C GLN A 29 12.72 -3.17 24.92
N MET A 30 12.94 -4.14 25.81
CA MET A 30 12.46 -5.51 25.63
C MET A 30 10.93 -5.59 25.64
N GLU A 31 10.29 -4.91 26.58
CA GLU A 31 8.84 -4.88 26.71
C GLU A 31 8.16 -4.20 25.50
N ARG A 32 8.78 -3.16 24.94
CA ARG A 32 8.32 -2.58 23.66
C ARG A 32 8.46 -3.55 22.50
N ALA A 33 9.54 -4.32 22.46
CA ALA A 33 9.76 -5.30 21.40
C ALA A 33 8.72 -6.43 21.47
N GLU A 34 8.38 -6.89 22.68
CA GLU A 34 7.31 -7.85 22.93
C GLU A 34 5.95 -7.30 22.50
N SER A 35 5.61 -6.08 22.93
CA SER A 35 4.37 -5.40 22.53
C SER A 35 4.24 -5.24 21.00
N LEU A 36 5.34 -4.90 20.32
CA LEU A 36 5.37 -4.83 18.86
C LEU A 36 5.16 -6.22 18.24
N TYR A 37 5.79 -7.26 18.77
CA TYR A 37 5.63 -8.62 18.28
C TYR A 37 4.18 -9.09 18.40
N GLU A 38 3.53 -8.85 19.52
CA GLU A 38 2.11 -9.17 19.72
C GLU A 38 1.22 -8.46 18.68
N LYS A 39 1.48 -7.17 18.41
CA LYS A 39 0.77 -6.43 17.34
C LYS A 39 1.02 -7.00 15.95
N ILE A 40 2.22 -7.49 15.67
CA ILE A 40 2.52 -8.15 14.39
C ILE A 40 1.71 -9.43 14.26
N VAL A 41 1.66 -10.26 15.30
CA VAL A 41 0.88 -11.51 15.31
C VAL A 41 -0.60 -11.21 15.07
N ASP A 42 -1.17 -10.27 15.83
CA ASP A 42 -2.56 -9.81 15.69
C ASP A 42 -2.85 -9.26 14.27
N TYR A 43 -1.94 -8.46 13.72
CA TYR A 43 -2.06 -7.94 12.36
C TYR A 43 -2.02 -9.06 11.31
N ARG A 44 -1.11 -10.04 11.44
CA ARG A 44 -1.03 -11.16 10.49
C ARG A 44 -2.33 -11.94 10.48
N GLU A 45 -2.88 -12.26 11.64
CA GLU A 45 -4.13 -13.01 11.75
C GLU A 45 -5.31 -12.23 11.15
N LYS A 46 -5.48 -10.96 11.55
CA LYS A 46 -6.67 -10.18 11.18
C LYS A 46 -6.62 -9.60 9.79
N VAL A 47 -5.44 -9.21 9.29
CA VAL A 47 -5.28 -8.47 8.03
C VAL A 47 -4.76 -9.36 6.92
N ILE A 48 -3.75 -10.18 7.18
CA ILE A 48 -3.16 -11.04 6.15
C ILE A 48 -3.98 -12.33 6.00
N GLY A 49 -4.48 -12.85 7.12
CA GLY A 49 -5.30 -14.07 7.19
C GLY A 49 -4.45 -15.35 7.25
N PRO A 50 -5.08 -16.49 7.57
CA PRO A 50 -4.42 -17.79 7.48
C PRO A 50 -3.95 -18.05 6.05
N ASP A 51 -2.74 -18.57 5.89
CA ASP A 51 -2.08 -18.85 4.60
C ASP A 51 -2.14 -17.65 3.63
N ASP A 52 -2.06 -16.43 4.18
CA ASP A 52 -2.10 -15.16 3.46
C ASP A 52 -3.36 -14.93 2.60
N ILE A 53 -4.45 -15.66 2.87
CA ILE A 53 -5.63 -15.70 2.01
C ILE A 53 -6.30 -14.33 1.81
N TYR A 54 -6.32 -13.46 2.82
CA TYR A 54 -6.93 -12.14 2.71
C TYR A 54 -6.06 -11.19 1.89
N ALA A 55 -4.74 -11.23 2.10
CA ALA A 55 -3.80 -10.44 1.30
C ALA A 55 -3.82 -10.86 -0.18
N LEU A 56 -3.80 -12.17 -0.48
CA LEU A 56 -3.88 -12.69 -1.85
C LEU A 56 -5.21 -12.34 -2.52
N LYS A 57 -6.34 -12.43 -1.79
CA LYS A 57 -7.64 -11.99 -2.30
C LYS A 57 -7.64 -10.48 -2.60
N ALA A 58 -7.03 -9.67 -1.76
CA ALA A 58 -6.91 -8.24 -1.99
C ALA A 58 -6.08 -7.92 -3.24
N LEU A 59 -4.97 -8.63 -3.46
CA LEU A 59 -4.16 -8.51 -4.68
C LEU A 59 -4.97 -8.86 -5.95
N ARG A 60 -5.79 -9.93 -5.91
CA ARG A 60 -6.70 -10.27 -7.02
C ARG A 60 -7.73 -9.15 -7.26
N ASN A 61 -8.33 -8.62 -6.20
CA ASN A 61 -9.29 -7.52 -6.30
C ASN A 61 -8.66 -6.24 -6.88
N VAL A 62 -7.41 -5.94 -6.50
CA VAL A 62 -6.63 -4.83 -7.08
C VAL A 62 -6.37 -5.06 -8.57
N SER A 63 -6.04 -6.29 -8.98
CA SER A 63 -5.88 -6.64 -10.40
C SER A 63 -7.16 -6.36 -11.20
N MET A 64 -8.32 -6.75 -10.65
CA MET A 64 -9.62 -6.47 -11.29
C MET A 64 -9.92 -4.97 -11.34
N LEU A 65 -9.64 -4.22 -10.27
CA LEU A 65 -9.82 -2.76 -10.23
C LEU A 65 -8.95 -2.06 -11.30
N ALA A 66 -7.69 -2.50 -11.45
CA ALA A 66 -6.77 -1.89 -12.40
C ALA A 66 -7.19 -2.07 -13.87
N GLN A 67 -7.95 -3.13 -14.17
CA GLN A 67 -8.51 -3.39 -15.51
C GLN A 67 -9.71 -2.50 -15.84
N GLN A 68 -10.31 -1.84 -14.84
CA GLN A 68 -11.49 -1.01 -15.04
C GLN A 68 -11.10 0.44 -15.42
N PRO A 69 -11.93 1.11 -16.25
CA PRO A 69 -11.83 2.56 -16.41
C PRO A 69 -12.08 3.26 -15.08
N LEU A 70 -11.22 4.22 -14.73
CA LEU A 70 -11.39 5.06 -13.55
C LEU A 70 -11.81 6.46 -14.02
N LEU A 71 -13.07 6.80 -13.83
CA LEU A 71 -13.63 8.13 -14.09
C LEU A 71 -14.18 8.66 -12.77
N ILE A 72 -13.33 9.34 -12.02
CA ILE A 72 -13.65 9.86 -10.69
C ILE A 72 -13.44 11.37 -10.73
N PRO A 73 -14.46 12.19 -10.39
CA PRO A 73 -14.26 13.61 -10.14
C PRO A 73 -13.24 13.82 -9.00
N SER A 74 -12.34 14.78 -9.13
CA SER A 74 -11.28 14.99 -8.13
C SER A 74 -11.83 15.31 -6.73
N GLU A 75 -13.01 15.94 -6.67
CA GLU A 75 -13.72 16.33 -5.45
C GLU A 75 -14.21 15.13 -4.63
N GLU A 76 -14.53 14.03 -5.32
CA GLU A 76 -15.04 12.79 -4.72
C GLU A 76 -13.94 11.75 -4.49
N PHE A 77 -12.70 12.06 -4.88
CA PHE A 77 -11.60 11.09 -4.91
C PHE A 77 -11.38 10.39 -3.57
N VAL A 78 -11.40 11.11 -2.44
CA VAL A 78 -11.18 10.52 -1.11
C VAL A 78 -12.31 9.57 -0.74
N ALA A 79 -13.56 9.97 -0.95
CA ALA A 79 -14.72 9.15 -0.64
C ALA A 79 -14.74 7.88 -1.51
N TYR A 80 -14.49 8.04 -2.82
CA TYR A 80 -14.37 6.93 -3.76
C TYR A 80 -13.27 5.96 -3.35
N MET A 81 -12.05 6.46 -3.11
CA MET A 81 -10.92 5.61 -2.73
C MET A 81 -11.15 4.89 -1.41
N ARG A 82 -11.83 5.53 -0.45
CA ARG A 82 -12.20 4.86 0.81
C ARG A 82 -13.12 3.67 0.57
N GLN A 83 -14.14 3.85 -0.26
CA GLN A 83 -15.06 2.77 -0.64
C GLN A 83 -14.34 1.64 -1.38
N GLU A 84 -13.47 1.99 -2.33
CA GLU A 84 -12.70 1.00 -3.08
C GLU A 84 -11.74 0.22 -2.18
N ILE A 85 -11.03 0.88 -1.26
CA ILE A 85 -10.14 0.19 -0.31
C ILE A 85 -10.93 -0.78 0.57
N ALA A 86 -12.09 -0.37 1.09
CA ALA A 86 -12.96 -1.24 1.88
C ALA A 86 -13.50 -2.43 1.07
N ARG A 87 -13.73 -2.24 -0.24
CA ARG A 87 -14.18 -3.30 -1.14
C ARG A 87 -13.06 -4.28 -1.49
N VAL A 88 -11.87 -3.79 -1.82
CA VAL A 88 -10.75 -4.63 -2.27
C VAL A 88 -10.05 -5.33 -1.10
N TYR A 89 -9.93 -4.66 0.05
CA TYR A 89 -9.23 -5.18 1.22
C TYR A 89 -9.98 -4.86 2.54
N PRO A 90 -11.17 -5.45 2.76
CA PRO A 90 -12.04 -5.12 3.90
C PRO A 90 -11.37 -5.34 5.25
N GLN A 91 -10.55 -6.39 5.38
CA GLN A 91 -9.83 -6.70 6.61
C GLN A 91 -8.85 -5.59 6.99
N LYS A 92 -8.05 -5.11 6.03
CA LYS A 92 -7.11 -4.01 6.25
C LYS A 92 -7.85 -2.71 6.55
N ALA A 93 -8.92 -2.42 5.81
CA ALA A 93 -9.73 -1.23 6.04
C ALA A 93 -10.34 -1.21 7.45
N ALA A 94 -10.87 -2.35 7.92
CA ALA A 94 -11.42 -2.49 9.26
C ALA A 94 -10.35 -2.36 10.35
N TYR A 95 -9.17 -2.95 10.13
CA TYR A 95 -8.07 -2.90 11.10
C TYR A 95 -7.45 -1.50 11.23
N VAL A 96 -7.20 -0.83 10.10
CA VAL A 96 -6.59 0.51 10.06
C VAL A 96 -7.58 1.59 10.51
N GLY A 97 -8.87 1.38 10.24
CA GLY A 97 -9.92 2.35 10.53
C GLY A 97 -9.95 3.52 9.54
N GLN A 98 -11.05 4.26 9.58
CA GLN A 98 -11.33 5.32 8.60
C GLN A 98 -10.29 6.43 8.60
N GLU A 99 -9.82 6.86 9.78
CA GLU A 99 -8.85 7.95 9.90
C GLU A 99 -7.50 7.59 9.27
N GLY A 100 -6.98 6.38 9.54
CA GLY A 100 -5.74 5.89 8.94
C GLY A 100 -5.86 5.71 7.42
N ILE A 101 -6.99 5.20 6.93
CA ILE A 101 -7.25 5.08 5.49
C ILE A 101 -7.31 6.45 4.82
N ASP A 102 -8.00 7.42 5.42
CA ASP A 102 -8.04 8.79 4.90
C ASP A 102 -6.66 9.44 4.86
N ALA A 103 -5.87 9.26 5.93
CA ALA A 103 -4.51 9.77 6.00
C ALA A 103 -3.61 9.13 4.93
N LEU A 104 -3.76 7.83 4.67
CA LEU A 104 -3.06 7.13 3.59
C LEU A 104 -3.45 7.70 2.21
N ILE A 105 -4.75 7.89 1.95
CA ILE A 105 -5.23 8.45 0.68
C ILE A 105 -4.66 9.86 0.46
N ARG A 106 -4.71 10.73 1.47
CA ARG A 106 -4.14 12.08 1.40
C ARG A 106 -2.63 12.05 1.13
N LYS A 107 -1.88 11.20 1.83
CA LYS A 107 -0.44 10.99 1.56
C LYS A 107 -0.18 10.53 0.12
N GLY A 108 -1.03 9.65 -0.41
CA GLY A 108 -0.93 9.19 -1.80
C GLY A 108 -1.20 10.32 -2.81
N MET A 109 -2.20 11.17 -2.56
CA MET A 109 -2.47 12.36 -3.37
C MET A 109 -1.29 13.34 -3.34
N ASP A 110 -0.70 13.59 -2.16
CA ASP A 110 0.51 14.40 -2.04
C ASP A 110 1.69 13.78 -2.80
N GLY A 111 1.83 12.46 -2.75
CA GLY A 111 2.82 11.71 -3.53
C GLY A 111 2.65 11.91 -5.03
N ALA A 112 1.43 11.77 -5.53
CA ALA A 112 1.11 12.01 -6.95
C ALA A 112 1.38 13.46 -7.38
N ARG A 113 1.01 14.43 -6.53
CA ARG A 113 1.33 15.86 -6.75
C ARG A 113 2.84 16.12 -6.84
N ARG A 114 3.64 15.53 -5.95
CA ARG A 114 5.12 15.64 -6.00
C ARG A 114 5.70 15.08 -7.30
N GLN A 115 5.05 14.09 -7.90
CA GLN A 115 5.42 13.52 -9.20
C GLN A 115 4.83 14.29 -10.39
N ARG A 116 4.06 15.36 -10.14
CA ARG A 116 3.34 16.15 -11.15
C ARG A 116 2.33 15.32 -11.97
N PHE A 117 1.77 14.28 -11.38
CA PHE A 117 0.68 13.54 -11.99
C PHE A 117 -0.62 14.35 -11.89
N SER A 118 -1.34 14.48 -13.00
CA SER A 118 -2.57 15.26 -13.08
C SER A 118 -3.84 14.40 -13.18
N THR A 119 -3.70 13.09 -13.39
CA THR A 119 -4.84 12.19 -13.54
C THR A 119 -5.21 11.51 -12.23
N THR A 120 -6.52 11.31 -12.01
CA THR A 120 -7.02 10.52 -10.86
C THR A 120 -6.52 9.09 -10.91
N ARG A 121 -6.38 8.49 -12.09
CA ARG A 121 -5.78 7.15 -12.27
C ARG A 121 -4.35 7.07 -11.72
N ALA A 122 -3.51 8.06 -12.01
CA ALA A 122 -2.15 8.10 -11.49
C ALA A 122 -2.12 8.33 -9.97
N ALA A 123 -3.04 9.13 -9.42
CA ALA A 123 -3.20 9.28 -7.97
C ALA A 123 -3.65 7.97 -7.30
N THR A 124 -4.63 7.27 -7.88
CA THR A 124 -5.09 5.94 -7.43
C THR A 124 -3.94 4.95 -7.41
N LEU A 125 -3.11 4.92 -8.47
CA LEU A 125 -1.91 4.07 -8.52
C LEU A 125 -1.00 4.31 -7.31
N ILE A 126 -0.70 5.57 -6.97
CA ILE A 126 0.15 5.88 -5.82
C ILE A 126 -0.49 5.40 -4.51
N VAL A 127 -1.79 5.64 -4.31
CA VAL A 127 -2.52 5.17 -3.11
C VAL A 127 -2.46 3.64 -3.00
N VAL A 128 -2.69 2.93 -4.11
CA VAL A 128 -2.65 1.46 -4.14
C VAL A 128 -1.24 0.93 -3.86
N LEU A 129 -0.20 1.54 -4.43
CA LEU A 129 1.19 1.18 -4.13
C LEU A 129 1.50 1.38 -2.64
N MET A 130 1.07 2.48 -2.05
CA MET A 130 1.27 2.74 -0.61
C MET A 130 0.47 1.75 0.26
N LEU A 131 -0.74 1.37 -0.15
CA LEU A 131 -1.55 0.36 0.53
C LEU A 131 -0.88 -1.02 0.52
N ALA A 132 -0.25 -1.39 -0.61
CA ALA A 132 0.36 -2.70 -0.79
C ALA A 132 1.77 -2.80 -0.17
N PHE A 133 2.59 -1.75 -0.29
CA PHE A 133 4.02 -1.78 0.01
C PHE A 133 4.43 -0.88 1.18
N GLY A 134 3.48 -0.20 1.82
CA GLY A 134 3.75 0.84 2.81
C GLY A 134 3.93 2.21 2.16
N HIS A 135 3.65 3.27 2.92
CA HIS A 135 3.65 4.64 2.41
C HIS A 135 5.04 5.15 1.98
N GLY A 136 6.10 4.49 2.43
CA GLY A 136 7.50 4.73 2.07
C GLY A 136 7.95 4.06 0.77
N CYS A 137 7.06 3.35 0.05
CA CYS A 137 7.40 2.52 -1.11
C CYS A 137 8.23 3.21 -2.21
N GLY A 138 8.13 4.54 -2.34
CA GLY A 138 8.91 5.32 -3.30
C GLY A 138 10.40 5.45 -2.97
N ALA A 139 10.81 5.12 -1.75
CA ALA A 139 12.21 5.11 -1.30
C ALA A 139 12.63 3.76 -0.73
N ASP A 140 11.79 2.73 -0.87
CA ASP A 140 11.99 1.44 -0.22
C ASP A 140 13.07 0.60 -0.94
N PRO A 141 14.12 0.16 -0.23
CA PRO A 141 15.14 -0.75 -0.76
C PRO A 141 14.61 -2.08 -1.30
N LEU A 142 13.46 -2.58 -0.81
CA LEU A 142 12.84 -3.82 -1.29
C LEU A 142 12.18 -3.65 -2.66
N TYR A 143 11.80 -2.42 -3.01
CA TYR A 143 11.09 -2.10 -4.26
C TYR A 143 11.81 -1.02 -5.08
N PRO A 144 13.09 -1.24 -5.45
CA PRO A 144 13.90 -0.23 -6.11
C PRO A 144 13.33 0.18 -7.48
N TRP A 145 12.52 -0.68 -8.09
CA TRP A 145 11.86 -0.40 -9.37
C TRP A 145 10.85 0.75 -9.28
N ILE A 146 10.22 0.98 -8.12
CA ILE A 146 9.30 2.10 -7.89
C ILE A 146 10.09 3.40 -7.97
N ASN A 147 11.09 3.56 -7.10
CA ASN A 147 11.95 4.74 -7.05
C ASN A 147 12.60 5.03 -8.40
N ARG A 148 13.22 4.01 -9.02
CA ARG A 148 13.87 4.15 -10.34
C ARG A 148 12.91 4.64 -11.42
N THR A 149 11.65 4.24 -11.39
CA THR A 149 10.66 4.71 -12.37
C THR A 149 10.16 6.12 -12.05
N LEU A 150 9.97 6.46 -10.76
CA LEU A 150 9.57 7.81 -10.36
C LEU A 150 10.64 8.87 -10.66
N LYS A 151 11.92 8.49 -10.57
CA LYS A 151 13.08 9.36 -10.82
C LYS A 151 13.68 9.20 -12.22
N ASP A 152 13.00 8.53 -13.15
CA ASP A 152 13.52 8.36 -14.51
C ASP A 152 13.43 9.68 -15.29
N GLU A 153 14.56 10.40 -15.34
CA GLU A 153 14.71 11.68 -16.05
C GLU A 153 14.64 11.55 -17.57
N LEU A 154 14.78 10.33 -18.12
CA LEU A 154 14.59 10.10 -19.55
C LEU A 154 13.12 10.14 -19.97
N ILE A 155 12.18 10.20 -19.00
CA ILE A 155 10.75 10.32 -19.25
C ILE A 155 10.29 11.73 -18.86
N ASP A 156 10.29 12.65 -19.82
CA ASP A 156 9.91 14.05 -19.57
C ASP A 156 8.43 14.21 -19.18
N ASN A 157 7.55 13.40 -19.76
CA ASN A 157 6.12 13.49 -19.52
C ASN A 157 5.69 12.70 -18.26
N PRO A 158 5.16 13.37 -17.21
CA PRO A 158 4.70 12.70 -15.99
C PRO A 158 3.66 11.60 -16.21
N GLU A 159 2.75 11.76 -17.17
CA GLU A 159 1.70 10.75 -17.43
C GLU A 159 2.27 9.52 -18.14
N VAL A 160 3.31 9.67 -18.97
CA VAL A 160 4.05 8.52 -19.53
C VAL A 160 4.77 7.78 -18.41
N ARG A 161 5.33 8.51 -17.44
CA ARG A 161 5.97 7.92 -16.25
C ARG A 161 4.97 7.17 -15.38
N ALA A 162 3.79 7.72 -15.15
CA ALA A 162 2.69 7.06 -14.43
C ALA A 162 2.27 5.76 -15.11
N LYS A 163 2.06 5.78 -16.45
CA LYS A 163 1.75 4.57 -17.22
C LYS A 163 2.85 3.52 -17.16
N ARG A 164 4.12 3.93 -17.18
CA ARG A 164 5.26 3.01 -17.03
C ARG A 164 5.28 2.38 -15.63
N LEU A 165 4.98 3.16 -14.60
CA LEU A 165 4.90 2.68 -13.22
C LEU A 165 3.74 1.69 -13.07
N GLU A 166 2.58 2.01 -13.62
CA GLU A 166 1.40 1.15 -13.64
C GLU A 166 1.70 -0.19 -14.31
N LYS A 167 2.31 -0.15 -15.51
CA LYS A 167 2.71 -1.37 -16.23
C LYS A 167 3.63 -2.25 -15.38
N LYS A 168 4.63 -1.67 -14.70
CA LYS A 168 5.52 -2.43 -13.81
C LYS A 168 4.79 -3.01 -12.61
N ALA A 169 3.89 -2.24 -12.00
CA ALA A 169 3.07 -2.70 -10.88
C ALA A 169 2.19 -3.89 -11.27
N LEU A 170 1.57 -3.83 -12.46
CA LEU A 170 0.77 -4.93 -13.01
C LEU A 170 1.62 -6.17 -13.31
N THR A 171 2.81 -6.00 -13.92
CA THR A 171 3.72 -7.13 -14.14
C THR A 171 4.16 -7.78 -12.81
N TRP A 172 4.44 -6.98 -11.78
CA TRP A 172 4.75 -7.50 -10.46
C TRP A 172 3.56 -8.27 -9.86
N LEU A 173 2.36 -7.70 -9.95
CA LEU A 173 1.13 -8.30 -9.42
C LEU A 173 0.82 -9.64 -10.08
N GLU A 174 0.97 -9.72 -11.41
CA GLU A 174 0.79 -10.94 -12.19
C GLU A 174 1.77 -12.04 -11.76
N HIS A 175 3.05 -11.69 -11.59
CA HIS A 175 4.07 -12.66 -11.12
C HIS A 175 3.74 -13.21 -9.74
N VAL A 176 3.33 -12.34 -8.81
CA VAL A 176 2.98 -12.75 -7.44
C VAL A 176 1.77 -13.66 -7.45
N LEU A 177 0.69 -13.28 -8.13
CA LEU A 177 -0.52 -14.11 -8.20
C LEU A 177 -0.24 -15.46 -8.85
N THR A 178 0.53 -15.48 -9.95
CA THR A 178 0.90 -16.72 -10.64
C THR A 178 1.77 -17.64 -9.77
N TYR A 179 2.68 -17.08 -8.98
CA TYR A 179 3.54 -17.83 -8.06
C TYR A 179 2.69 -18.57 -7.02
N PHE A 180 1.80 -17.86 -6.32
CA PHE A 180 0.96 -18.45 -5.27
C PHE A 180 -0.11 -19.41 -5.80
N GLU A 181 -0.61 -19.20 -7.02
CA GLU A 181 -1.52 -20.15 -7.67
C GLU A 181 -0.87 -21.49 -8.00
N LYS A 182 0.44 -21.53 -8.22
CA LYS A 182 1.19 -22.78 -8.45
C LYS A 182 1.53 -23.52 -7.15
N GLU A 183 1.69 -22.78 -6.05
CA GLU A 183 2.03 -23.36 -4.75
C GLU A 183 0.83 -23.86 -3.94
N THR A 184 -0.39 -23.48 -4.31
CA THR A 184 -1.61 -24.00 -3.65
C THR A 184 -2.02 -25.32 -4.32
N PRO A 185 -1.92 -26.49 -3.66
CA PRO A 185 -2.43 -27.74 -4.24
C PRO A 185 -3.94 -27.63 -4.44
N LYS A 186 -4.42 -28.06 -5.61
CA LYS A 186 -5.86 -28.16 -5.93
C LYS A 186 -6.57 -29.19 -5.06
#